data_AF-A0A260X080-F1
#
_entry.id   AF-A0A260X080-F1
#
_cell.length_a   1.000
_cell.length_b   1.000
_cell.length_c   1.000
_cell.angle_alpha   90.00
_cell.angle_beta   90.00
_cell.angle_gamma   90.00
#
_symmetry.space_group_name_H-M   'P 1'
#
loop_
_entity.id
_entity.type
_entity.pdbx_description
1 polymer ?
#
loop_
_entity_poly.entity_id
_entity_poly.type
_entity_poly.pdbx_seq_one_letter_code
_entity_poly.pdbx_strand_id
1 'polypeptide(L)'
;MSTFTAAMQYIGDLDDEFYDDERQRDVWNEASAIGFQLFVWTLLIAGSVLPWVAGVTGSWITLGVLAVFFTVSSMVLMYAKARGLDMYTSQSLARPRIYLCTGVYLIAAFGAMITLASEYLSAGGAAVFVGMAIGACVGVGCGVHGLVRKRRLDREAEAAAEATELQELTKEQI
;
A
#
# COMPACT_ATOMS: atom_id res chain seq x y z
N MET A 1 -21.36 14.48 -9.10
CA MET A 1 -20.11 14.24 -8.34
C MET A 1 -20.44 13.91 -6.89
N SER A 2 -19.69 13.02 -6.24
CA SER A 2 -19.90 12.72 -4.81
C SER A 2 -19.26 13.78 -3.92
N THR A 3 -19.74 13.96 -2.68
CA THR A 3 -19.14 14.87 -1.68
C THR A 3 -17.67 14.55 -1.43
N PHE A 4 -17.31 13.26 -1.44
CA PHE A 4 -15.93 12.80 -1.31
C PHE A 4 -15.06 13.29 -2.49
N THR A 5 -15.52 13.10 -3.72
CA THR A 5 -14.79 13.53 -4.92
C THR A 5 -14.59 15.05 -4.92
N ALA A 6 -15.60 15.82 -4.51
CA ALA A 6 -15.52 17.28 -4.42
C ALA A 6 -14.52 17.74 -3.36
N ALA A 7 -14.52 17.10 -2.18
CA ALA A 7 -13.55 17.41 -1.14
C ALA A 7 -12.11 17.10 -1.58
N MET A 8 -11.88 15.98 -2.28
CA MET A 8 -10.55 15.62 -2.78
C MET A 8 -10.07 16.58 -3.88
N GLN A 9 -10.95 17.00 -4.78
CA GLN A 9 -10.63 18.01 -5.80
C GLN A 9 -10.28 19.35 -5.17
N TYR A 10 -11.05 19.78 -4.16
CA TYR A 10 -10.76 21.01 -3.42
C TYR A 10 -9.42 20.94 -2.68
N ILE A 11 -9.15 19.82 -1.98
CA ILE A 11 -7.87 19.63 -1.27
C ILE A 11 -6.68 19.61 -2.24
N GLY A 12 -6.86 19.00 -3.41
CA GLY A 12 -5.83 18.92 -4.44
C GLY A 12 -5.76 20.13 -5.36
N ASP A 13 -6.63 21.14 -5.16
CA ASP A 13 -6.79 22.31 -6.01
C ASP A 13 -6.91 21.98 -7.51
N LEU A 14 -7.65 20.91 -7.82
CA LEU A 14 -7.68 20.29 -9.16
C LEU A 14 -8.54 21.04 -10.20
N ASP A 15 -9.20 22.13 -9.79
CA ASP A 15 -10.07 22.94 -10.65
C ASP A 15 -9.38 24.23 -11.13
N ASP A 16 -8.08 24.42 -10.84
CA ASP A 16 -7.30 25.57 -11.28
C ASP A 16 -7.01 25.54 -12.80
N GLU A 17 -6.97 26.72 -13.44
CA GLU A 17 -6.65 26.89 -14.87
C GLU A 17 -5.29 26.26 -15.25
N PHE A 18 -4.38 26.10 -14.29
CA PHE A 18 -3.13 25.37 -14.44
C PHE A 18 -3.31 23.96 -15.02
N TYR A 19 -4.42 23.28 -14.72
CA TYR A 19 -4.70 21.92 -15.17
C TYR A 19 -5.29 21.83 -16.59
N ASP A 20 -5.59 22.97 -17.24
CA ASP A 20 -6.09 23.03 -18.62
C ASP A 20 -4.98 22.74 -19.64
N ASP A 21 -3.71 22.98 -19.31
CA ASP A 21 -2.56 22.60 -20.13
C ASP A 21 -2.12 21.15 -19.82
N GLU A 22 -2.29 20.26 -20.80
CA GLU A 22 -1.94 18.84 -20.66
C GLU A 22 -0.48 18.62 -20.29
N ARG A 23 0.45 19.43 -20.82
CA ARG A 23 1.88 19.27 -20.53
C ARG A 23 2.20 19.65 -19.10
N GLN A 24 1.60 20.71 -18.59
CA GLN A 24 1.81 21.16 -17.21
C GLN A 24 1.21 20.16 -16.22
N ARG A 25 0.00 19.68 -16.53
CA ARG A 25 -0.67 18.62 -15.76
C ARG A 25 0.19 17.36 -15.65
N ASP A 26 0.79 16.89 -16.74
CA ASP A 26 1.58 15.67 -16.74
C ASP A 26 2.87 15.81 -15.90
N VAL A 27 3.60 16.91 -16.07
CA VAL A 27 4.82 17.18 -15.27
C VAL A 27 4.48 17.33 -13.79
N TRP A 28 3.38 18.02 -13.47
CA TRP A 28 2.93 18.17 -12.09
C TRP A 28 2.48 16.86 -11.46
N ASN A 29 1.79 16.00 -12.22
CA ASN A 29 1.40 14.67 -11.78
C ASN A 29 2.64 13.79 -11.50
N GLU A 30 3.66 13.85 -12.36
CA GLU A 30 4.92 13.14 -12.13
C GLU A 30 5.64 13.65 -10.88
N ALA A 31 5.78 14.97 -10.73
CA ALA A 31 6.38 15.59 -9.55
C ALA A 31 5.62 15.24 -8.25
N SER A 32 4.28 15.28 -8.29
CA SER A 32 3.41 14.91 -7.18
C SER A 32 3.54 13.43 -6.81
N ALA A 33 3.64 12.55 -7.81
CA ALA A 33 3.88 11.12 -7.58
C ALA A 33 5.24 10.88 -6.93
N ILE A 34 6.30 11.55 -7.39
CA ILE A 34 7.64 11.47 -6.78
C ILE A 34 7.59 12.00 -5.34
N GLY A 35 7.00 13.18 -5.12
CA GLY A 35 6.88 13.81 -3.81
C GLY A 35 6.12 12.94 -2.80
N PHE A 36 4.97 12.38 -3.21
CA PHE A 36 4.20 11.45 -2.38
C PHE A 36 5.02 10.21 -2.02
N GLN A 37 5.76 9.65 -2.97
CA GLN A 37 6.58 8.48 -2.72
C GLN A 37 7.76 8.77 -1.79
N LEU A 38 8.43 9.92 -1.93
CA LEU A 38 9.47 10.36 -1.01
C LEU A 38 8.89 10.54 0.40
N PHE A 39 7.73 11.21 0.51
CA PHE A 39 7.03 11.38 1.78
C PHE A 39 6.71 10.04 2.46
N VAL A 40 6.14 9.08 1.72
CA VAL A 40 5.87 7.73 2.22
C VAL A 40 7.15 7.06 2.74
N TRP A 41 8.24 7.07 1.95
CA TRP A 41 9.49 6.45 2.37
C TRP A 41 10.07 7.10 3.61
N THR A 42 10.09 8.44 3.67
CA THR A 42 10.58 9.18 4.84
C THR A 42 9.75 8.86 6.08
N LEU A 43 8.42 8.83 5.98
CA LEU A 43 7.54 8.46 7.10
C LEU A 43 7.79 7.04 7.60
N LEU A 44 7.92 6.08 6.69
CA LEU A 44 8.14 4.67 7.05
C LEU A 44 9.51 4.47 7.70
N ILE A 45 10.56 5.09 7.14
CA ILE A 45 11.90 5.04 7.72
C ILE A 45 11.91 5.70 9.10
N ALA A 46 11.35 6.91 9.23
CA ALA A 46 11.25 7.60 10.53
C ALA A 46 10.47 6.75 11.55
N GLY A 47 9.32 6.21 11.15
CA GLY A 47 8.50 5.34 11.98
C GLY A 47 9.22 4.07 12.43
N SER A 48 10.14 3.54 11.61
CA SER A 48 10.96 2.38 11.97
C SER A 48 12.07 2.68 12.98
N VAL A 49 12.51 3.94 13.08
CA VAL A 49 13.60 4.38 13.94
C VAL A 49 13.09 4.93 15.28
N LEU A 50 11.98 5.68 15.25
CA LEU A 50 11.43 6.41 16.40
C LEU A 50 11.20 5.55 17.66
N PRO A 51 10.66 4.32 17.59
CA PRO A 51 10.45 3.50 18.79
C PRO A 51 11.74 3.22 19.55
N TRP A 52 12.86 3.07 18.82
CA TRP A 52 14.16 2.73 19.40
C TRP A 52 14.90 3.95 19.94
N VAL A 53 14.75 5.11 19.30
CA VAL A 53 15.46 6.34 19.69
C VAL A 53 14.70 7.13 20.75
N ALA A 54 13.37 7.15 20.68
CA ALA A 54 12.50 7.94 21.55
C ALA A 54 11.57 7.08 22.43
N GLY A 55 11.79 5.76 22.48
CA GLY A 55 11.11 4.84 23.37
C GLY A 55 9.58 4.86 23.23
N VAL A 56 8.88 4.94 24.36
CA VAL A 56 7.42 4.96 24.44
C VAL A 56 6.81 6.12 23.65
N THR A 57 7.36 7.33 23.79
CA THR A 57 6.90 8.52 23.06
C THR A 57 7.07 8.33 21.55
N GLY A 58 8.25 7.86 21.13
CA GLY A 58 8.52 7.54 19.73
C GLY A 58 7.55 6.49 19.17
N SER A 59 7.18 5.50 19.99
CA SER A 59 6.25 4.44 19.61
C SER A 59 4.84 4.96 19.36
N TRP A 60 4.31 5.83 20.21
CA TRP A 60 3.01 6.47 19.99
C TRP A 60 3.01 7.37 18.74
N ILE A 61 4.09 8.12 18.52
CA ILE A 61 4.25 8.92 17.30
C ILE A 61 4.26 8.02 16.07
N THR A 62 5.01 6.91 16.10
CA THR A 62 5.04 5.92 15.01
C THR A 62 3.63 5.41 14.70
N LEU A 63 2.85 4.99 15.71
CA LEU A 63 1.49 4.51 15.49
C LEU A 63 0.60 5.59 14.84
N GLY A 64 0.70 6.84 15.29
CA GLY A 64 -0.01 7.96 14.67
C GLY A 64 0.38 8.18 13.21
N VAL A 65 1.67 8.13 12.90
CA VAL A 65 2.19 8.26 11.53
C VAL A 65 1.70 7.11 10.65
N LEU A 66 1.72 5.86 11.12
CA LEU A 66 1.22 4.72 10.37
C LEU A 66 -0.28 4.81 10.09
N ALA A 67 -1.06 5.30 11.06
CA ALA A 67 -2.49 5.54 10.89
C ALA A 67 -2.77 6.63 9.83
N VAL A 68 -2.01 7.73 9.84
CA VAL A 68 -2.10 8.79 8.82
C VAL A 68 -1.71 8.22 7.45
N PHE A 69 -0.59 7.49 7.36
CA PHE A 69 -0.15 6.84 6.13
C PHE A 69 -1.24 5.94 5.54
N PHE A 70 -1.84 5.07 6.35
CA PHE A 70 -2.89 4.17 5.90
C PHE A 70 -4.12 4.93 5.42
N THR A 71 -4.51 5.97 6.15
CA THR A 71 -5.69 6.81 5.84
C THR A 71 -5.50 7.56 4.52
N VAL A 72 -4.39 8.30 4.38
CA VAL A 72 -4.09 9.06 3.16
C VAL A 72 -3.95 8.13 1.96
N SER A 73 -3.22 7.02 2.10
CA SER A 73 -3.07 6.04 1.02
C SER A 73 -4.42 5.47 0.57
N SER A 74 -5.30 5.16 1.53
CA SER A 74 -6.66 4.70 1.24
C SER A 74 -7.48 5.76 0.51
N MET A 75 -7.40 7.03 0.93
CA MET A 75 -8.09 8.14 0.27
C MET A 75 -7.64 8.30 -1.19
N VAL A 76 -6.33 8.22 -1.46
CA VAL A 76 -5.79 8.29 -2.83
C VAL A 76 -6.32 7.14 -3.69
N LEU A 77 -6.31 5.90 -3.18
CA LEU A 77 -6.84 4.74 -3.90
C LEU A 77 -8.34 4.85 -4.15
N MET A 78 -9.11 5.30 -3.15
CA MET A 78 -10.56 5.51 -3.28
C MET A 78 -10.87 6.60 -4.30
N TYR A 79 -10.11 7.69 -4.32
CA TYR A 79 -10.27 8.76 -5.31
C TYR A 79 -9.97 8.27 -6.72
N ALA A 80 -8.84 7.58 -6.91
CA ALA A 80 -8.49 6.98 -8.21
C ALA A 80 -9.60 6.04 -8.71
N LYS A 81 -10.10 5.17 -7.83
CA LYS A 81 -11.21 4.26 -8.14
C LYS A 81 -12.49 5.03 -8.47
N ALA A 82 -12.82 6.10 -7.75
CA ALA A 82 -13.97 6.94 -8.02
C ALA A 82 -13.89 7.67 -9.37
N ARG A 83 -12.68 7.83 -9.93
CA ARG A 83 -12.42 8.36 -11.28
C ARG A 83 -12.32 7.28 -12.35
N GLY A 84 -12.64 6.03 -12.02
CA GLY A 84 -12.66 4.91 -12.97
C GLY A 84 -11.29 4.25 -13.20
N LEU A 85 -10.24 4.69 -12.50
CA LEU A 85 -8.94 4.02 -12.53
C LEU A 85 -8.89 2.96 -11.44
N ASP A 86 -9.10 1.71 -11.83
CA ASP A 86 -8.86 0.58 -10.94
C ASP A 86 -7.37 0.19 -10.99
N MET A 87 -6.63 0.55 -9.94
CA MET A 87 -5.21 0.23 -9.87
C MET A 87 -4.93 -1.28 -9.91
N TYR A 88 -5.91 -2.10 -9.54
CA TYR A 88 -5.79 -3.56 -9.57
C TYR A 88 -5.84 -4.16 -10.97
N THR A 89 -6.37 -3.44 -11.96
CA THR A 89 -6.38 -3.88 -13.36
C THR A 89 -5.15 -3.39 -14.11
N SER A 90 -4.65 -2.20 -13.81
CA SER A 90 -3.53 -1.59 -14.55
C SER A 90 -2.13 -1.85 -13.97
N GLN A 91 -1.99 -2.22 -12.69
CA GLN A 91 -0.67 -2.44 -12.08
C GLN A 91 -0.48 -3.86 -11.52
N SER A 92 0.72 -4.39 -11.70
CA SER A 92 1.17 -5.59 -11.00
C SER A 92 1.43 -5.25 -9.52
N LEU A 93 0.62 -5.84 -8.63
CA LEU A 93 0.83 -5.76 -7.18
C LEU A 93 2.09 -6.52 -6.71
N ALA A 94 2.73 -7.30 -7.58
CA ALA A 94 3.89 -8.11 -7.24
C ALA A 94 5.23 -7.38 -7.41
N ARG A 95 5.23 -6.04 -7.49
CA ARG A 95 6.47 -5.27 -7.65
C ARG A 95 7.34 -5.37 -6.39
N PRO A 96 8.67 -5.58 -6.51
CA PRO A 96 9.59 -5.64 -5.37
C PRO A 96 9.44 -4.49 -4.37
N ARG A 97 9.15 -3.29 -4.90
CA ARG A 97 8.89 -2.08 -4.12
C ARG A 97 7.75 -2.23 -3.10
N ILE A 98 6.69 -2.98 -3.44
CA ILE A 98 5.52 -3.18 -2.55
C ILE A 98 5.91 -4.06 -1.37
N TYR A 99 6.73 -5.09 -1.61
CA TYR A 99 7.26 -5.94 -0.54
C TYR A 99 8.19 -5.16 0.39
N LEU A 100 9.06 -4.30 -0.17
CA LEU A 100 9.96 -3.46 0.63
C LEU A 100 9.16 -2.47 1.49
N CYS A 101 8.19 -1.77 0.90
CA CYS A 101 7.32 -0.82 1.61
C CYS A 101 6.53 -1.52 2.74
N THR A 102 5.92 -2.68 2.43
CA THR A 102 5.24 -3.51 3.43
C THR A 102 6.20 -3.95 4.53
N GLY A 103 7.41 -4.40 4.18
CA GLY A 103 8.41 -4.83 5.15
C GLY A 103 8.79 -3.71 6.14
N VAL A 104 9.09 -2.51 5.64
CA VAL A 104 9.44 -1.36 6.49
C VAL A 104 8.23 -0.92 7.35
N TYR A 105 7.02 -0.94 6.79
CA TYR A 105 5.79 -0.69 7.56
C TYR A 105 5.65 -1.66 8.74
N LEU A 106 5.82 -2.96 8.50
CA LEU A 106 5.71 -3.97 9.55
C LEU A 106 6.80 -3.77 10.60
N ILE A 107 8.05 -3.50 10.20
CA ILE A 107 9.15 -3.19 11.13
C ILE A 107 8.80 -2.00 12.03
N ALA A 108 8.26 -0.92 11.45
CA ALA A 108 7.84 0.25 12.22
C ALA A 108 6.72 -0.07 13.22
N ALA A 109 5.67 -0.76 12.76
CA ALA A 109 4.58 -1.20 13.62
C ALA A 109 5.10 -2.08 14.77
N PHE A 110 5.96 -3.04 14.46
CA PHE A 110 6.56 -3.92 15.45
C PHE A 110 7.41 -3.23 16.47
N GLY A 111 8.34 -2.38 16.03
CA GLY A 111 9.21 -1.64 16.93
C GLY A 111 8.38 -0.86 17.95
N ALA A 112 7.31 -0.21 17.49
CA ALA A 112 6.38 0.50 18.37
C ALA A 112 5.66 -0.45 19.33
N MET A 113 5.07 -1.54 18.82
CA MET A 113 4.32 -2.48 19.66
C MET A 113 5.19 -3.19 20.69
N ILE A 114 6.42 -3.59 20.34
CA ILE A 114 7.38 -4.22 21.26
C ILE A 114 7.74 -3.26 22.38
N THR A 115 8.08 -2.02 22.03
CA THR A 115 8.47 -0.99 23.01
C THR A 115 7.33 -0.68 23.98
N LEU A 116 6.10 -0.58 23.49
CA LEU A 116 4.92 -0.37 24.34
C LEU A 116 4.60 -1.60 25.18
N ALA A 117 4.72 -2.81 24.62
CA ALA A 117 4.48 -4.05 25.35
C ALA A 117 5.49 -4.24 26.49
N SER A 118 6.77 -3.93 26.28
CA SER A 118 7.78 -4.02 27.34
C SER A 118 7.55 -3.04 28.48
N GLU A 119 6.91 -1.90 28.21
CA GLU A 119 6.61 -0.88 29.23
C GLU A 119 5.32 -1.23 30.00
N TYR A 120 4.25 -1.61 29.29
CA TYR A 120 2.91 -1.69 29.87
C TYR A 120 2.44 -3.10 30.22
N LEU A 121 3.12 -4.16 29.76
CA LEU A 121 2.74 -5.53 30.07
C LEU A 121 3.72 -6.18 31.04
N SER A 122 3.21 -7.05 31.90
CA SER A 122 4.06 -7.93 32.70
C SER A 122 4.93 -8.80 31.78
N ALA A 123 6.08 -9.29 32.27
CA ALA A 123 7.01 -10.07 31.46
C ALA A 123 6.35 -11.24 30.70
N GLY A 124 5.35 -11.90 31.32
CA GLY A 124 4.56 -12.93 30.65
C GLY A 124 3.57 -12.40 29.59
N GLY A 125 2.94 -11.25 29.85
CA GLY A 125 2.04 -10.59 28.90
C GLY A 125 2.77 -10.00 27.68
N ALA A 126 3.95 -9.41 27.89
CA ALA A 126 4.77 -8.85 26.83
C ALA A 126 5.20 -9.93 25.82
N ALA A 127 5.66 -11.09 26.29
CA ALA A 127 6.06 -12.19 25.41
C ALA A 127 4.92 -12.71 24.52
N VAL A 128 3.71 -12.86 25.09
CA VAL A 128 2.52 -13.29 24.34
C VAL A 128 2.10 -12.24 23.32
N PHE A 129 2.15 -10.96 23.70
CA PHE A 129 1.79 -9.85 22.83
C PHE A 129 2.75 -9.69 21.65
N VAL A 130 4.06 -9.79 21.91
CA VAL A 130 5.09 -9.80 20.87
C VAL A 130 4.90 -10.98 19.93
N GLY A 131 4.60 -12.17 20.45
CA GLY A 131 4.29 -13.36 19.64
C GLY A 131 3.06 -13.17 18.75
N MET A 132 1.98 -12.59 19.27
CA MET A 132 0.77 -12.28 18.49
C MET A 132 1.05 -11.27 17.39
N ALA A 133 1.77 -10.19 17.71
CA ALA A 133 2.14 -9.21 16.71
C ALA A 133 2.93 -9.90 15.60
N ILE A 134 3.95 -10.72 15.94
CA ILE A 134 4.82 -11.40 14.97
C ILE A 134 3.98 -12.30 14.08
N GLY A 135 3.09 -13.08 14.69
CA GLY A 135 2.14 -13.93 13.97
C GLY A 135 1.22 -13.16 13.03
N ALA A 136 0.71 -11.99 13.44
CA ALA A 136 -0.16 -11.17 12.60
C ALA A 136 0.56 -10.69 11.33
N CYS A 137 1.82 -10.26 11.42
CA CYS A 137 2.54 -9.75 10.26
C CYS A 137 3.04 -10.86 9.33
N VAL A 138 3.45 -12.01 9.89
CA VAL A 138 3.72 -13.21 9.08
C VAL A 138 2.43 -13.65 8.37
N GLY A 139 1.29 -13.64 9.08
CA GLY A 139 -0.02 -13.96 8.52
C GLY A 139 -0.45 -13.02 7.40
N VAL A 140 -0.30 -11.70 7.58
CA VAL A 140 -0.57 -10.70 6.53
C VAL A 140 0.38 -10.88 5.35
N GLY A 141 1.68 -11.08 5.59
CA GLY A 141 2.67 -11.33 4.54
C GLY A 141 2.33 -12.58 3.71
N CYS A 142 2.01 -13.69 4.38
CA CYS A 142 1.57 -14.93 3.74
C CYS A 142 0.23 -14.75 3.00
N GLY A 143 -0.71 -13.99 3.55
CA GLY A 143 -2.00 -13.70 2.93
C GLY A 143 -1.87 -12.87 1.65
N VAL A 144 -1.05 -11.82 1.68
CA VAL A 144 -0.71 -11.01 0.49
C VAL A 144 0.00 -11.87 -0.56
N HIS A 145 1.00 -12.67 -0.15
CA HIS A 145 1.67 -13.60 -1.06
C HIS A 145 0.70 -14.63 -1.67
N GLY A 146 -0.24 -15.16 -0.88
CA GLY A 146 -1.27 -16.08 -1.33
C GLY A 146 -2.21 -15.46 -2.35
N LEU A 147 -2.67 -14.22 -2.12
CA LEU A 147 -3.49 -13.45 -3.07
C LEU A 147 -2.75 -13.19 -4.38
N VAL A 148 -1.48 -12.81 -4.30
CA VAL A 148 -0.63 -12.58 -5.49
C VAL A 148 -0.43 -13.89 -6.26
N ARG A 149 -0.12 -14.99 -5.57
CA ARG A 149 0.07 -16.30 -6.19
C ARG A 149 -1.19 -16.82 -6.86
N LYS A 150 -2.35 -16.73 -6.18
CA LYS A 150 -3.64 -17.15 -6.74
C LYS A 150 -3.93 -16.42 -8.05
N ARG A 151 -3.77 -15.09 -8.06
CA ARG A 151 -4.00 -14.28 -9.27
C ARG A 151 -3.02 -14.61 -10.41
N ARG A 152 -1.79 -15.01 -10.08
CA ARG A 152 -0.83 -15.48 -11.10
C ARG A 152 -1.33 -16.77 -11.76
N LEU A 153 -1.83 -17.70 -10.96
CA LEU A 153 -2.39 -18.96 -11.46
C LEU A 153 -3.65 -18.72 -12.29
N ASP A 154 -4.53 -17.79 -11.89
CA ASP A 154 -5.74 -17.46 -12.63
C ASP A 154 -5.39 -16.90 -14.04
N ARG A 155 -4.36 -16.04 -14.14
CA ARG A 155 -3.87 -15.52 -15.44
C ARG A 155 -3.20 -16.59 -16.30
N GLU A 156 -2.44 -17.50 -15.68
CA GLU A 156 -1.85 -18.64 -16.39
C GLU A 156 -2.95 -19.56 -16.94
N ALA A 157 -4.06 -19.72 -16.23
CA ALA A 157 -5.22 -20.50 -16.67
C ALA A 157 -5.99 -19.83 -17.82
N GLU A 158 -6.22 -18.52 -17.76
CA GLU A 158 -6.84 -17.76 -18.86
C GLU A 158 -5.99 -17.81 -20.13
N ALA A 159 -4.67 -17.60 -20.02
CA ALA A 159 -3.76 -17.69 -21.16
C ALA A 159 -3.69 -19.10 -21.77
N ALA A 160 -3.82 -20.15 -20.95
CA ALA A 160 -3.89 -21.52 -21.43
C ALA A 160 -5.21 -21.82 -22.16
N ALA A 161 -6.32 -21.22 -21.72
CA ALA A 161 -7.62 -21.35 -22.38
C ALA A 161 -7.62 -20.66 -23.75
N GLU A 162 -7.12 -19.42 -23.85
CA GLU A 162 -6.98 -18.70 -25.11
C GLU A 162 -6.08 -19.41 -26.12
N ALA A 163 -4.97 -20.01 -25.66
CA ALA A 163 -4.07 -20.79 -26.51
C ALA A 163 -4.74 -22.06 -27.07
N THR A 164 -5.65 -22.66 -26.30
CA THR A 164 -6.42 -23.84 -26.72
C THR A 164 -7.46 -23.46 -27.77
N GLU A 165 -8.19 -22.37 -27.54
CA GLU A 165 -9.20 -21.84 -28.49
C GLU A 165 -8.55 -21.44 -29.83
N LEU A 166 -7.38 -20.79 -29.81
CA LEU A 166 -6.62 -20.48 -31.02
C LEU A 166 -6.18 -21.73 -31.80
N GLN A 167 -5.79 -22.80 -31.10
CA GLN A 167 -5.45 -24.07 -31.75
C GLN A 167 -6.65 -24.75 -32.40
N GLU A 168 -7.84 -24.65 -31.81
CA GLU A 168 -9.08 -25.19 -32.38
C GLU A 168 -9.48 -24.42 -33.63
N LEU A 169 -9.49 -23.08 -33.58
CA LEU A 169 -9.77 -22.23 -34.75
C LEU A 169 -8.78 -22.45 -35.90
N THR A 170 -7.50 -22.69 -35.59
CA THR A 170 -6.49 -23.00 -36.62
C THR A 170 -6.72 -24.36 -37.28
N LYS A 171 -7.29 -25.34 -36.55
CA LYS A 171 -7.64 -26.66 -37.10
C LYS A 171 -8.91 -26.61 -37.96
N GLU A 172 -9.85 -25.72 -37.67
CA GLU A 172 -11.08 -25.55 -38.45
C GLU A 172 -10.85 -24.83 -39.80
N GLN A 173 -9.72 -24.16 -39.97
CA GLN A 173 -9.36 -23.43 -41.20
C GLN A 173 -8.57 -24.27 -42.23
N ILE A 174 -8.24 -25.52 -41.91
CA ILE A 174 -7.51 -26.48 -42.80
C ILE A 174 -8.47 -27.58 -43.24
#